data_AF-A0A151WPF0-F1
#
_entry.id   AF-A0A151WPF0-F1
#
_cell.length_a   1.000
_cell.length_b   1.000
_cell.length_c   1.000
_cell.angle_alpha   90.00
_cell.angle_beta   90.00
_cell.angle_gamma   90.00
#
_symmetry.space_group_name_H-M   'P 1'
#
loop_
_entity.id
_entity.type
_entity.pdbx_description
1 polymer ?
#
loop_
_entity_poly.entity_id
_entity_poly.type
_entity_poly.pdbx_seq_one_letter_code
_entity_poly.pdbx_strand_id
1 'polypeptide(L)'
;MQIIRLKKKVECIRKKCAQANTQAVEDVISKLPINQQLSVQACLTTSKAKNSKGIRYTTQWVYECLLLRIKSKKTYNHLRNHNILTLPTPKHQARKKGDHALVFMFQPFKGKWVQTLGYFLNYGSVSGVVLHQLVMECIILVEKSNLKVDGVTSDGASWSDFSHLMKCLRNFFTKHNQYDGIWVSSKSLSL
;
A
#
# COMPACT_ATOMS: atom_id res chain seq x y z
N MET A 1 -26.41 32.84 -37.06
CA MET A 1 -27.20 33.22 -35.85
C MET A 1 -27.26 32.14 -34.76
N GLN A 2 -27.35 30.85 -35.07
CA GLN A 2 -27.43 29.77 -34.05
C GLN A 2 -26.26 29.73 -33.07
N ILE A 3 -25.01 29.88 -33.54
CA ILE A 3 -23.81 29.82 -32.69
C ILE A 3 -23.82 30.91 -31.61
N ILE A 4 -24.26 32.13 -31.95
CA ILE A 4 -24.36 33.26 -31.00
C ILE A 4 -25.42 32.96 -29.94
N ARG A 5 -26.57 32.40 -30.34
CA ARG A 5 -27.63 31.98 -29.41
C ARG A 5 -27.15 30.86 -28.48
N LEU A 6 -26.41 29.88 -29.01
CA LEU A 6 -25.85 28.78 -28.22
C LEU A 6 -24.80 29.28 -27.23
N LYS A 7 -23.90 30.19 -27.64
CA LYS A 7 -22.93 30.83 -26.73
C LYS A 7 -23.64 31.56 -25.58
N LYS A 8 -24.68 32.35 -25.87
CA LYS A 8 -25.50 33.02 -24.84
C LYS A 8 -26.17 32.01 -23.89
N LYS A 9 -26.69 30.89 -24.41
CA LYS A 9 -27.29 29.83 -23.58
C LYS A 9 -26.25 29.19 -22.66
N VAL A 10 -25.08 28.82 -23.18
CA VAL A 10 -23.97 28.26 -22.38
C VAL A 10 -23.56 29.23 -21.29
N GLU A 11 -23.46 30.51 -21.60
CA GLU A 11 -23.08 31.55 -20.64
C GLU A 11 -24.13 31.73 -19.53
N CYS A 12 -25.42 31.70 -19.88
CA CYS A 12 -26.51 31.70 -18.92
C CYS A 12 -26.45 30.48 -17.99
N ILE A 13 -26.21 29.28 -18.53
CA ILE A 13 -26.06 28.05 -17.74
C ILE A 13 -24.85 28.16 -16.80
N ARG A 14 -23.70 28.67 -17.27
CA ARG A 14 -22.52 28.88 -16.41
C ARG A 14 -22.81 29.80 -15.23
N LYS A 15 -23.55 30.89 -15.45
CA LYS A 15 -23.96 31.82 -14.37
C LYS A 15 -24.86 31.11 -13.35
N LYS A 16 -25.83 30.31 -13.81
CA LYS A 16 -26.69 29.50 -12.94
C LYS A 16 -25.91 28.44 -12.15
N CYS A 17 -24.97 27.74 -12.79
CA CYS A 17 -24.11 26.75 -12.11
C CYS A 17 -23.17 27.40 -11.08
N ALA A 18 -22.71 28.63 -11.29
CA ALA A 18 -21.88 29.36 -10.33
C ALA A 18 -22.65 29.77 -9.07
N GLN A 19 -23.97 30.00 -9.19
CA GLN A 19 -24.86 30.36 -8.08
C GLN A 19 -25.45 29.13 -7.35
N ALA A 20 -25.06 27.91 -7.72
CA ALA A 20 -25.66 26.69 -7.18
C ALA A 20 -25.40 26.55 -5.66
N ASN A 21 -26.46 26.17 -4.93
CA ASN A 21 -26.40 25.90 -3.49
C ASN A 21 -25.59 24.63 -3.22
N THR A 22 -24.55 24.72 -2.39
CA THR A 22 -23.71 23.59 -1.98
C THR A 22 -24.48 22.54 -1.20
N GLN A 23 -25.44 22.96 -0.36
CA GLN A 23 -26.23 22.05 0.48
C GLN A 23 -27.07 21.09 -0.35
N ALA A 24 -27.77 21.62 -1.36
CA ALA A 24 -28.60 20.81 -2.25
C ALA A 24 -27.77 19.79 -3.06
N VAL A 25 -26.50 20.09 -3.34
CA VAL A 25 -25.60 19.15 -4.04
C VAL A 25 -25.21 18.00 -3.13
N GLU A 26 -24.92 18.29 -1.86
CA GLU A 26 -24.58 17.27 -0.86
C GLU A 26 -25.76 16.34 -0.58
N ASP A 27 -26.99 16.87 -0.53
CA ASP A 27 -28.22 16.10 -0.35
C ASP A 27 -28.52 15.15 -1.52
N VAL A 28 -28.07 15.48 -2.74
CA VAL A 28 -28.17 14.59 -3.90
C VAL A 28 -27.08 13.53 -3.86
N ILE A 29 -25.87 13.91 -3.44
CA ILE A 29 -24.74 12.98 -3.31
C ILE A 29 -25.04 11.93 -2.25
N SER A 30 -25.64 12.30 -1.13
CA SER A 30 -25.95 11.34 -0.04
C SER A 30 -26.90 10.21 -0.46
N LYS A 31 -27.70 10.41 -1.52
CA LYS A 31 -28.61 9.39 -2.09
C LYS A 31 -27.89 8.36 -2.96
N LEU A 32 -26.67 8.65 -3.41
CA LEU A 32 -25.89 7.73 -4.25
C LEU A 32 -25.26 6.61 -3.41
N PRO A 33 -24.95 5.45 -4.02
CA PRO A 33 -24.12 4.44 -3.38
C PRO A 33 -22.79 5.00 -2.90
N ILE A 34 -22.33 4.58 -1.71
CA ILE A 34 -21.14 5.13 -1.03
C ILE A 34 -19.90 5.21 -1.94
N ASN A 35 -19.68 4.20 -2.77
CA ASN A 35 -18.54 4.13 -3.71
C ASN A 35 -18.64 5.19 -4.82
N GLN A 36 -19.85 5.57 -5.21
CA GLN A 36 -20.09 6.60 -6.22
C GLN A 36 -20.02 8.00 -5.62
N GLN A 37 -20.39 8.19 -4.36
CA GLN A 37 -20.36 9.50 -3.69
C GLN A 37 -18.98 10.15 -3.79
N LEU A 38 -17.93 9.39 -3.45
CA LEU A 38 -16.55 9.86 -3.49
C LEU A 38 -16.10 10.22 -4.91
N SER A 39 -16.50 9.44 -5.91
CA SER A 39 -16.19 9.70 -7.31
C SER A 39 -16.81 11.01 -7.80
N VAL A 40 -18.07 11.24 -7.45
CA VAL A 40 -18.83 12.43 -7.84
C VAL A 40 -18.29 13.67 -7.12
N GLN A 41 -18.01 13.56 -5.82
CA GLN A 41 -17.37 14.63 -5.05
C GLN A 41 -16.01 15.02 -5.63
N ALA A 42 -15.18 14.03 -5.99
CA ALA A 42 -13.88 14.28 -6.61
C ALA A 42 -14.03 14.96 -7.98
N CYS A 43 -15.00 14.53 -8.81
CA CYS A 43 -15.33 15.18 -10.08
C CYS A 43 -15.72 16.64 -9.87
N LEU A 44 -16.67 16.91 -8.96
CA LEU A 44 -17.13 18.27 -8.67
C LEU A 44 -16.02 19.18 -8.14
N THR A 45 -15.20 18.66 -7.22
CA THR A 45 -14.07 19.40 -6.63
C THR A 45 -13.05 19.78 -7.70
N THR A 46 -12.76 18.83 -8.60
CA THR A 46 -11.85 19.05 -9.73
C THR A 46 -12.43 20.06 -10.73
N SER A 47 -13.73 19.97 -11.05
CA SER A 47 -14.39 20.91 -11.95
C SER A 47 -14.44 22.33 -11.40
N LYS A 48 -14.50 22.49 -10.07
CA LYS A 48 -14.41 23.80 -9.40
C LYS A 48 -12.98 24.34 -9.34
N ALA A 49 -11.95 23.49 -9.42
CA ALA A 49 -10.57 23.90 -9.32
C ALA A 49 -10.11 24.69 -10.56
N LYS A 50 -9.40 25.81 -10.35
CA LYS A 50 -8.85 26.63 -11.44
C LYS A 50 -7.74 25.90 -12.23
N ASN A 51 -7.02 24.98 -11.58
CA ASN A 51 -5.93 24.23 -12.16
C ASN A 51 -6.23 22.72 -12.07
N SER A 52 -6.06 22.01 -13.18
CA SER A 52 -6.22 20.55 -13.26
C SER A 52 -5.08 19.79 -12.57
N LYS A 53 -3.99 20.47 -12.21
CA LYS A 53 -2.83 19.89 -11.54
C LYS A 53 -2.89 20.16 -10.04
N GLY A 54 -2.61 19.12 -9.25
CA GLY A 54 -2.34 19.26 -7.81
C GLY A 54 -3.55 18.99 -6.92
N ILE A 55 -4.58 18.39 -7.49
CA ILE A 55 -5.80 18.00 -6.80
C ILE A 55 -5.46 16.95 -5.74
N ARG A 56 -5.86 17.22 -4.50
CA ARG A 56 -5.74 16.30 -3.37
C ARG A 56 -6.95 15.37 -3.39
N TYR A 57 -6.68 14.07 -3.38
CA TYR A 57 -7.71 13.04 -3.31
C TYR A 57 -7.75 12.43 -1.92
N THR A 58 -8.92 11.95 -1.50
CA THR A 58 -9.06 11.15 -0.28
C THR A 58 -8.34 9.81 -0.46
N THR A 59 -7.83 9.24 0.63
CA THR A 59 -7.16 7.93 0.63
C THR A 59 -8.07 6.83 0.06
N GLN A 60 -9.34 6.84 0.47
CA GLN A 60 -10.37 5.92 -0.03
C GLN A 60 -10.51 5.98 -1.55
N TRP A 61 -10.58 7.18 -2.14
CA TRP A 61 -10.69 7.33 -3.60
C TRP A 61 -9.44 6.87 -4.34
N VAL A 62 -8.25 7.06 -3.73
CA VAL A 62 -6.99 6.57 -4.29
C VAL A 62 -6.97 5.04 -4.32
N TYR A 63 -7.46 4.36 -3.29
CA TYR A 63 -7.57 2.90 -3.27
C TYR A 63 -8.52 2.38 -4.36
N GLU A 64 -9.68 2.99 -4.53
CA GLU A 64 -10.61 2.63 -5.62
C GLU A 64 -9.99 2.82 -7.01
N CYS A 65 -9.30 3.94 -7.21
CA CYS A 65 -8.55 4.19 -8.44
C CYS A 65 -7.45 3.14 -8.69
N LEU A 66 -6.79 2.65 -7.64
CA LEU A 66 -5.78 1.61 -7.72
C LEU A 66 -6.41 0.26 -8.06
N LEU A 67 -7.51 -0.11 -7.41
CA LEU A 67 -8.27 -1.33 -7.71
C LEU A 67 -8.76 -1.35 -9.15
N LEU A 68 -9.31 -0.23 -9.65
CA LEU A 68 -9.72 -0.06 -11.04
C LEU A 68 -8.56 -0.30 -12.01
N ARG A 69 -7.37 0.21 -11.68
CA ARG A 69 -6.16 0.03 -12.50
C ARG A 69 -5.64 -1.40 -12.47
N ILE A 70 -5.69 -2.08 -11.32
CA ILE A 70 -5.32 -3.49 -11.18
C ILE A 70 -6.26 -4.35 -12.02
N LYS A 71 -7.57 -4.10 -11.95
CA LYS A 71 -8.58 -4.82 -12.74
C LYS A 71 -8.42 -4.59 -14.24
N SER A 72 -8.18 -3.34 -14.66
CA SER A 72 -7.90 -3.06 -16.06
C SER A 72 -7.16 -1.74 -16.27
N LYS A 73 -5.88 -1.85 -16.64
CA LYS A 73 -5.04 -0.71 -17.01
C LYS A 73 -5.58 0.03 -18.25
N LYS A 74 -6.17 -0.69 -19.21
CA LYS A 74 -6.74 -0.10 -20.44
C LYS A 74 -7.93 0.79 -20.12
N THR A 75 -8.87 0.28 -19.31
CA THR A 75 -10.04 1.03 -18.85
C THR A 75 -9.64 2.26 -18.05
N TYR A 76 -8.70 2.12 -17.10
CA TYR A 76 -8.17 3.25 -16.33
C TYR A 76 -7.58 4.33 -17.23
N ASN A 77 -6.74 3.95 -18.20
CA ASN A 77 -6.14 4.90 -19.13
C ASN A 77 -7.18 5.54 -20.05
N HIS A 78 -8.19 4.80 -20.51
CA HIS A 78 -9.26 5.33 -21.34
C HIS A 78 -10.08 6.38 -20.58
N LEU A 79 -10.61 6.02 -19.40
CA LEU A 79 -11.38 6.93 -18.54
C LEU A 79 -10.58 8.19 -18.19
N ARG A 80 -9.27 8.04 -17.98
CA ARG A 80 -8.38 9.15 -17.65
C ARG A 80 -8.06 10.03 -18.85
N ASN A 81 -7.63 9.45 -19.98
CA ASN A 81 -7.17 10.22 -21.14
C ASN A 81 -8.32 11.00 -21.79
N HIS A 82 -9.54 10.46 -21.72
CA HIS A 82 -10.74 11.15 -22.17
C HIS A 82 -11.36 12.06 -21.09
N ASN A 83 -10.72 12.24 -19.93
CA ASN A 83 -11.19 13.05 -18.80
C ASN A 83 -12.63 12.72 -18.36
N ILE A 84 -13.02 11.45 -18.43
CA ILE A 84 -14.35 10.97 -18.00
C ILE A 84 -14.43 10.96 -16.47
N LEU A 85 -13.36 10.54 -15.79
CA LEU A 85 -13.23 10.56 -14.34
C LEU A 85 -11.97 11.29 -13.90
N THR A 86 -12.02 11.88 -12.72
CA THR A 86 -10.90 12.58 -12.09
C THR A 86 -9.97 11.59 -11.40
N LEU A 87 -9.26 10.86 -12.24
CA LEU A 87 -8.31 9.85 -11.82
C LEU A 87 -6.97 10.50 -11.48
N PRO A 88 -6.30 10.08 -10.38
CA PRO A 88 -4.98 10.57 -10.03
C PRO A 88 -4.06 10.55 -11.24
N THR A 89 -3.42 11.69 -11.52
CA THR A 89 -2.40 11.72 -12.56
C THR A 89 -1.24 10.86 -12.08
N PRO A 90 -0.76 9.89 -12.87
CA PRO A 90 0.51 9.23 -12.58
C PRO A 90 1.61 10.27 -12.83
N LYS A 91 1.80 11.19 -11.89
CA LYS A 91 2.65 12.38 -12.09
C LYS A 91 4.13 12.03 -12.12
N HIS A 92 4.53 10.98 -11.42
CA HIS A 92 5.94 10.83 -11.03
C HIS A 92 6.29 9.45 -10.45
N GLN A 93 5.32 8.64 -9.98
CA GLN A 93 5.57 7.28 -9.46
C GLN A 93 6.09 6.28 -10.52
N ALA A 94 6.33 6.73 -11.76
CA ALA A 94 6.88 5.91 -12.83
C ALA A 94 8.42 5.95 -12.92
N ARG A 95 9.13 6.92 -12.33
CA ARG A 95 10.56 7.05 -12.64
C ARG A 95 11.45 6.00 -11.97
N LYS A 96 10.94 5.29 -10.97
CA LYS A 96 11.60 4.13 -10.38
C LYS A 96 10.53 3.13 -9.92
N LYS A 97 9.98 2.35 -10.86
CA LYS A 97 9.21 1.15 -10.50
C LYS A 97 10.19 0.20 -9.82
N GLY A 98 9.85 -0.36 -8.66
CA GLY A 98 10.71 -1.38 -8.08
C GLY A 98 10.97 -2.49 -9.10
N ASP A 99 12.23 -2.71 -9.39
CA ASP A 99 12.78 -3.73 -10.29
C ASP A 99 13.10 -5.02 -9.52
N HIS A 100 13.24 -4.94 -8.19
CA HIS A 100 13.47 -6.06 -7.32
C HIS A 100 12.37 -6.17 -6.24
N ALA A 101 11.93 -7.40 -5.97
CA ALA A 101 11.05 -7.71 -4.86
C ALA A 101 11.78 -8.67 -3.92
N LEU A 102 11.90 -8.30 -2.65
CA LEU A 102 12.33 -9.19 -1.58
C LEU A 102 11.10 -9.90 -1.04
N VAL A 103 11.12 -11.23 -0.99
CA VAL A 103 10.00 -12.04 -0.50
C VAL A 103 10.49 -12.92 0.64
N PHE A 104 9.80 -12.85 1.79
CA PHE A 104 10.01 -13.74 2.92
C PHE A 104 9.03 -14.90 2.84
N MET A 105 9.55 -16.13 2.90
CA MET A 105 8.76 -17.35 2.89
C MET A 105 9.15 -18.23 4.07
N PHE A 106 8.15 -18.91 4.64
CA PHE A 106 8.34 -19.92 5.66
C PHE A 106 8.07 -21.31 5.05
N GLN A 107 9.01 -22.22 5.26
CA GLN A 107 8.94 -23.62 4.86
C GLN A 107 9.27 -24.48 6.10
N PRO A 108 8.33 -25.29 6.61
CA PRO A 108 8.63 -26.21 7.70
C PRO A 108 9.48 -27.39 7.21
N PHE A 109 10.26 -27.99 8.11
CA PHE A 109 10.96 -29.25 7.85
C PHE A 109 9.99 -30.44 7.71
N LYS A 110 8.90 -30.42 8.49
CA LYS A 110 7.89 -31.47 8.50
C LYS A 110 6.60 -30.98 7.85
N GLY A 111 6.54 -31.07 6.53
CA GLY A 111 5.37 -30.71 5.73
C GLY A 111 5.76 -30.22 4.34
N LYS A 112 4.85 -30.38 3.37
CA LYS A 112 5.03 -29.88 2.00
C LYS A 112 4.16 -28.64 1.78
N TRP A 113 4.36 -27.60 2.58
CA TRP A 113 3.69 -26.31 2.41
C TRP A 113 4.68 -25.17 2.50
N VAL A 114 4.40 -24.10 1.77
CA VAL A 114 5.12 -22.83 1.82
C VAL A 114 4.12 -21.73 2.13
N GLN A 115 4.50 -20.79 2.99
CA GLN A 115 3.70 -19.60 3.25
C GLN A 115 4.54 -18.35 3.08
N THR A 116 4.04 -17.40 2.30
CA THR A 116 4.63 -16.08 2.21
C THR A 116 4.36 -15.31 3.49
N LEU A 117 5.41 -14.87 4.17
CA LEU A 117 5.34 -14.05 5.38
C LEU A 117 5.13 -12.57 5.02
N GLY A 118 5.75 -12.12 3.93
CA GLY A 118 5.65 -10.74 3.45
C GLY A 118 6.53 -10.50 2.23
N TYR A 119 6.32 -9.35 1.57
CA TYR A 119 7.16 -8.92 0.47
C TYR A 119 7.41 -7.41 0.52
N PHE A 120 8.59 -7.01 0.08
CA PHE A 120 9.02 -5.63 -0.03
C PHE A 120 9.43 -5.35 -1.47
N LEU A 121 8.92 -4.27 -2.05
CA LEU A 121 9.26 -3.84 -3.40
C LEU A 121 10.29 -2.71 -3.30
N ASN A 122 11.48 -2.90 -3.88
CA ASN A 122 12.54 -1.90 -3.87
C ASN A 122 13.03 -1.57 -5.29
N TYR A 123 13.61 -0.38 -5.45
CA TYR A 123 14.36 -0.02 -6.64
C TYR A 123 15.86 -0.22 -6.38
N GLY A 124 16.46 -1.21 -7.05
CA GLY A 124 17.82 -1.68 -6.80
C GLY A 124 17.90 -2.70 -5.66
N SER A 125 19.09 -3.30 -5.50
CA SER A 125 19.36 -4.26 -4.43
C SER A 125 19.24 -3.62 -3.04
N VAL A 126 18.69 -4.36 -2.09
CA VAL A 126 18.61 -3.94 -0.68
C VAL A 126 20.00 -4.01 -0.07
N SER A 127 20.42 -2.96 0.66
CA SER A 127 21.70 -2.99 1.35
C SER A 127 21.71 -4.11 2.39
N GLY A 128 22.86 -4.77 2.58
CA GLY A 128 23.00 -5.86 3.54
C GLY A 128 22.42 -5.49 4.90
N VAL A 129 22.82 -4.35 5.47
CA VAL A 129 22.37 -3.89 6.79
C VAL A 129 20.83 -3.86 6.94
N VAL A 130 20.11 -3.34 5.93
CA VAL A 130 18.63 -3.28 5.96
C VAL A 130 18.03 -4.68 5.84
N LEU A 131 18.59 -5.53 4.97
CA LEU A 131 18.16 -6.92 4.83
C LEU A 131 18.30 -7.69 6.17
N HIS A 132 19.36 -7.43 6.92
CA HIS A 132 19.58 -8.08 8.22
C HIS A 132 18.51 -7.67 9.24
N GLN A 133 18.18 -6.38 9.31
CA GLN A 133 17.11 -5.89 10.18
C GLN A 133 15.76 -6.53 9.84
N LEU A 134 15.43 -6.58 8.54
CA LEU A 134 14.20 -7.20 8.07
C LEU A 134 14.13 -8.70 8.38
N VAL A 135 15.25 -9.43 8.24
CA VAL A 135 15.33 -10.86 8.60
C VAL A 135 15.12 -11.05 10.11
N MET A 136 15.75 -10.22 10.95
CA MET A 136 15.59 -10.30 12.40
C MET A 136 14.14 -10.02 12.84
N GLU A 137 13.52 -8.98 12.29
CA GLU A 137 12.11 -8.67 12.54
C GLU A 137 11.20 -9.82 12.09
N CYS A 138 11.46 -10.41 10.92
CA CYS A 138 10.70 -11.56 10.45
C CYS A 138 10.83 -12.76 11.39
N ILE A 139 12.03 -13.08 11.87
CA ILE A 139 12.24 -14.18 12.84
C ILE A 139 11.45 -13.92 14.11
N ILE A 140 11.56 -12.72 14.69
CA ILE A 140 10.85 -12.35 15.92
C ILE A 140 9.33 -12.49 15.76
N LEU A 141 8.78 -12.04 14.63
CA LEU A 141 7.34 -12.14 14.36
C LEU A 141 6.89 -13.60 14.16
N VAL A 142 7.70 -14.41 13.49
CA VAL A 142 7.43 -15.83 13.26
C VAL A 142 7.48 -16.61 14.59
N GLU A 143 8.47 -16.36 15.44
CA GLU A 143 8.57 -16.99 16.76
C GLU A 143 7.43 -16.57 17.69
N LYS A 144 7.01 -15.30 17.65
CA LYS A 144 5.80 -14.82 18.35
C LYS A 144 4.52 -15.51 17.88
N SER A 145 4.49 -16.02 16.65
CA SER A 145 3.39 -16.83 16.12
C SER A 145 3.51 -18.33 16.44
N ASN A 146 4.39 -18.71 17.38
CA ASN A 146 4.69 -20.07 17.79
C ASN A 146 5.33 -20.95 16.69
N LEU A 147 5.88 -20.34 15.65
CA LEU A 147 6.64 -21.03 14.61
C LEU A 147 8.14 -20.94 14.93
N LYS A 148 8.80 -22.08 15.14
CA LYS A 148 10.23 -22.13 15.44
C LYS A 148 11.06 -22.02 14.16
N VAL A 149 12.04 -21.13 14.15
CA VAL A 149 12.92 -20.90 12.99
C VAL A 149 14.30 -21.51 13.25
N ASP A 150 14.57 -22.68 12.68
CA ASP A 150 15.91 -23.29 12.79
C ASP A 150 16.89 -22.75 11.74
N GLY A 151 16.46 -22.01 10.72
CA GLY A 151 17.40 -21.51 9.73
C GLY A 151 16.79 -20.55 8.74
N VAL A 152 17.63 -19.64 8.25
CA VAL A 152 17.30 -18.73 7.14
C VAL A 152 18.20 -19.10 5.97
N THR A 153 17.59 -19.30 4.81
CA THR A 153 18.28 -19.54 3.54
C THR A 153 18.09 -18.34 2.63
N SER A 154 19.14 -17.95 1.92
CA SER A 154 19.17 -16.85 0.96
C SER A 154 20.00 -17.28 -0.26
N ASP A 155 19.77 -16.66 -1.41
CA ASP A 155 20.41 -16.99 -2.70
C ASP A 155 21.89 -16.57 -2.80
N GLY A 156 22.45 -16.02 -1.71
CA GLY A 156 23.91 -15.89 -1.55
C GLY A 156 24.54 -14.64 -2.15
N ALA A 157 23.76 -13.66 -2.61
CA ALA A 157 24.33 -12.40 -3.06
C ALA A 157 24.79 -11.54 -1.87
N SER A 158 26.11 -11.42 -1.65
CA SER A 158 26.78 -10.55 -0.65
C SER A 158 26.44 -10.81 0.83
N TRP A 159 26.30 -12.08 1.23
CA TRP A 159 25.89 -12.48 2.58
C TRP A 159 26.93 -13.35 3.33
N SER A 160 28.22 -13.10 3.12
CA SER A 160 29.30 -13.92 3.69
C SER A 160 29.45 -13.81 5.21
N ASP A 161 29.08 -12.69 5.83
CA ASP A 161 29.27 -12.49 7.28
C ASP A 161 28.04 -12.87 8.15
N PHE A 162 26.87 -13.08 7.55
CA PHE A 162 25.63 -13.37 8.28
C PHE A 162 25.51 -14.83 8.74
N SER A 163 26.08 -15.77 7.97
CA SER A 163 26.06 -17.20 8.34
C SER A 163 26.77 -17.46 9.68
N HIS A 164 27.81 -16.68 9.98
CA HIS A 164 28.54 -16.75 11.24
C HIS A 164 27.76 -16.07 12.37
N LEU A 165 27.11 -14.93 12.10
CA LEU A 165 26.28 -14.22 13.07
C LEU A 165 25.04 -15.04 13.49
N MET A 166 24.38 -15.72 12.56
CA MET A 166 23.24 -16.60 12.84
C MET A 166 23.64 -17.86 13.60
N LYS A 167 24.85 -18.40 13.40
CA LYS A 167 25.40 -19.45 14.27
C LYS A 167 25.66 -18.93 15.69
N CYS A 168 26.20 -17.72 15.82
CA CYS A 168 26.44 -17.07 17.12
C CYS A 168 25.12 -16.73 17.86
N LEU A 169 24.11 -16.21 17.16
CA LEU A 169 22.78 -15.91 17.71
C LEU A 169 22.04 -17.18 18.11
N ARG A 170 22.15 -18.25 17.33
CA ARG A 170 21.58 -19.55 17.68
C ARG A 170 22.18 -20.08 18.98
N ASN A 171 23.50 -19.99 19.15
CA ASN A 171 24.16 -20.29 20.42
C ASN A 171 23.67 -19.40 21.57
N PHE A 172 23.30 -18.15 21.32
CA PHE A 172 22.75 -17.23 22.32
C PHE A 172 21.31 -17.63 22.73
N PHE A 173 20.41 -17.89 21.77
CA PHE A 173 19.03 -18.30 22.05
C PHE A 173 18.93 -19.73 22.60
N THR A 174 19.74 -20.70 22.14
CA THR A 174 19.78 -22.04 22.75
C THR A 174 20.36 -22.03 24.16
N LYS A 175 21.26 -21.09 24.48
CA LYS A 175 21.76 -20.91 25.86
C LYS A 175 20.74 -20.20 26.76
N HIS A 176 19.79 -19.44 26.22
CA HIS A 176 18.73 -18.83 27.03
C HIS A 176 17.91 -19.90 27.75
N ASN A 177 17.54 -20.98 27.06
CA ASN A 177 16.88 -22.16 27.67
C ASN A 177 17.69 -22.83 28.80
N GLN A 178 19.03 -22.68 28.81
CA GLN A 178 19.89 -23.24 29.85
C GLN A 178 20.02 -22.31 31.07
N TYR A 179 19.68 -21.02 30.91
CA TYR A 179 19.79 -19.99 31.94
C TYR A 179 18.43 -19.42 32.40
N ASP A 180 17.31 -19.96 31.92
CA ASP A 180 15.96 -19.57 32.37
C ASP A 180 15.78 -19.73 33.89
N GLY A 181 16.51 -20.65 34.53
CA GLY A 181 16.54 -20.83 35.99
C GLY A 181 17.36 -19.79 36.78
N ILE A 182 18.10 -18.90 36.11
CA ILE A 182 18.92 -17.87 36.78
C ILE A 182 18.11 -16.57 36.99
N TRP A 183 17.10 -16.30 36.15
CA TRP A 183 16.39 -15.03 36.14
C TRP A 183 14.95 -15.10 36.66
N VAL A 184 14.40 -16.30 36.89
CA VAL A 184 13.09 -16.44 37.54
C VAL A 184 13.30 -16.60 39.05
N SER A 185 13.32 -15.47 39.75
CA SER A 185 13.03 -15.50 41.19
C SER A 185 11.59 -15.95 41.34
N SER A 186 11.45 -17.14 41.91
CA SER A 186 10.21 -17.84 42.21
C SER A 186 9.21 -16.94 42.95
N LYS A 187 8.16 -16.47 42.24
CA LYS A 187 6.82 -16.33 42.82
C LYS A 187 5.76 -16.76 41.81
N SER A 188 5.32 -18.00 42.05
CA SER A 188 4.01 -18.57 41.74
C SER A 188 2.95 -17.60 41.24
N LEU A 189 2.33 -17.92 40.11
CA LEU A 189 0.90 -17.73 39.91
C LEU A 189 0.41 -18.87 39.02
N SER A 190 -0.15 -19.87 39.69
CA SER A 190 -1.08 -20.84 39.14
C SER A 190 -2.40 -20.12 38.83
N LEU A 191 -2.71 -19.97 37.55
CA LEU A 191 -4.02 -20.16 36.87
C LEU A 191 -3.94 -19.62 35.44
#